data_AF-A0A2M8CQ85-F1
#
_entry.id   AF-A0A2M8CQ85-F1
#
_cell.length_a   1.000
_cell.length_b   1.000
_cell.length_c   1.000
_cell.angle_alpha   90.00
_cell.angle_beta   90.00
_cell.angle_gamma   90.00
#
_symmetry.space_group_name_H-M   'P 1'
#
loop_
_entity.id
_entity.type
_entity.pdbx_description
1 polymer ?
#
loop_
_entity_poly.entity_id
_entity_poly.type
_entity_poly.pdbx_seq_one_letter_code
_entity_poly.pdbx_strand_id
1 'polypeptide(L)'
;FSASAVLLYALGESADFWRLIGLLSLAYFITLFPLSINGYGLQEFSVTYLLSTFAGISLPVSAMLAVLHRLLMMAASLPGALTLPDVLAKMDKSKP
;
A
#
# COMPACT_ATOMS: atom_id res chain seq x y z
N PHE A 1 -1.33 -5.56 -5.26
CA PHE A 1 -0.50 -5.30 -6.44
C PHE A 1 -1.32 -5.07 -7.70
N SER A 2 -2.12 -6.03 -8.18
CA SER A 2 -2.92 -5.87 -9.42
C SER A 2 -3.87 -4.67 -9.41
N ALA A 3 -4.49 -4.36 -8.26
CA ALA A 3 -5.33 -3.16 -8.11
C ALA A 3 -4.55 -1.86 -8.41
N SER A 4 -3.27 -1.78 -8.04
CA SER A 4 -2.43 -0.62 -8.34
C SER A 4 -2.07 -0.51 -9.82
N ALA A 5 -1.92 -1.64 -10.52
CA ALA A 5 -1.74 -1.65 -11.97
C ALA A 5 -2.98 -1.13 -12.69
N VAL A 6 -4.17 -1.55 -12.25
CA VAL A 6 -5.46 -1.07 -12.78
C VAL A 6 -5.63 0.43 -12.51
N LEU A 7 -5.31 0.90 -11.30
CA LEU A 7 -5.36 2.33 -10.98
C LEU A 7 -4.41 3.16 -11.83
N LEU A 8 -3.18 2.67 -12.02
CA LEU A 8 -2.19 3.37 -12.85
C LEU A 8 -2.70 3.52 -14.29
N TYR A 9 -3.23 2.44 -14.86
CA TYR A 9 -3.87 2.45 -16.18
C TYR A 9 -5.05 3.42 -16.25
N ALA A 10 -5.91 3.45 -15.22
CA ALA A 10 -7.03 4.37 -15.14
C ALA A 10 -6.60 5.84 -15.02
N LEU A 11 -5.42 6.11 -14.46
CA LEU A 11 -4.80 7.44 -14.38
C LEU A 11 -4.10 7.86 -15.69
N GLY A 12 -4.16 7.04 -16.73
CA GLY A 12 -3.63 7.35 -18.06
C GLY A 12 -2.16 7.01 -18.25
N GLU A 13 -1.53 6.33 -17.29
CA GLU A 13 -0.14 5.91 -17.37
C GLU A 13 0.01 4.39 -17.24
N SER A 14 1.16 3.85 -17.64
CA SER A 14 1.42 2.43 -17.50
C SER A 14 2.88 2.19 -17.22
N ALA A 15 3.14 1.16 -16.42
CA ALA A 15 4.47 0.64 -16.17
C ALA A 15 4.46 -0.86 -16.45
N ASP A 16 5.63 -1.40 -16.78
CA ASP A 16 5.82 -2.85 -16.77
C ASP A 16 5.36 -3.43 -15.42
N PHE A 17 4.57 -4.51 -15.47
CA PHE A 17 3.91 -5.07 -14.30
C PHE A 17 4.92 -5.55 -13.25
N TRP A 18 5.99 -6.20 -13.68
CA TRP A 18 7.02 -6.70 -12.77
C TRP A 18 7.80 -5.56 -12.13
N ARG A 19 8.11 -4.53 -12.91
CA ARG A 19 8.73 -3.30 -12.42
C ARG A 19 7.85 -2.61 -11.37
N LEU A 20 6.55 -2.48 -11.63
CA LEU A 20 5.59 -1.88 -10.69
C LEU A 20 5.55 -2.65 -9.36
N ILE A 21 5.45 -3.98 -9.41
CA ILE A 21 5.43 -4.80 -8.19
C ILE A 21 6.75 -4.71 -7.45
N GLY A 22 7.88 -4.83 -8.15
CA GLY A 22 9.21 -4.73 -7.54
C GLY A 22 9.42 -3.41 -6.79
N LEU A 23 9.01 -2.30 -7.39
CA LEU A 23 9.12 -0.98 -6.77
C LEU A 23 8.16 -0.79 -5.59
N LEU A 24 6.92 -1.29 -5.68
CA LEU A 24 5.97 -1.26 -4.56
C LEU A 24 6.45 -2.15 -3.39
N SER A 25 7.04 -3.31 -3.68
CA SER A 25 7.65 -4.17 -2.68
C SER A 25 8.86 -3.51 -2.03
N LEU A 26 9.73 -2.87 -2.81
CA LEU A 26 10.86 -2.11 -2.27
C LEU A 26 10.38 -0.97 -1.35
N ALA A 27 9.36 -0.22 -1.76
CA ALA A 27 8.75 0.80 -0.92
C ALA A 27 8.22 0.21 0.40
N TYR A 28 7.57 -0.96 0.37
CA TYR A 28 7.13 -1.65 1.57
C TYR A 28 8.30 -2.04 2.49
N PHE A 29 9.41 -2.56 1.95
CA PHE A 29 10.61 -2.83 2.76
C PHE A 29 11.13 -1.58 3.47
N ILE A 30 11.09 -0.42 2.82
CA ILE A 30 11.48 0.85 3.44
C ILE A 30 10.56 1.20 4.62
N THR A 31 9.27 0.85 4.57
CA THR A 31 8.36 1.11 5.70
C THR A 31 8.61 0.24 6.93
N LEU A 32 9.38 -0.85 6.79
CA LEU A 32 9.73 -1.71 7.92
C LEU A 32 10.75 -1.05 8.86
N PHE A 33 11.46 -0.02 8.39
CA PHE A 33 12.28 0.80 9.25
C PHE A 33 11.37 1.56 10.24
N PRO A 34 11.65 1.53 11.55
CA PRO A 34 10.79 2.13 12.58
C PRO A 34 10.98 3.65 12.67
N LEU A 35 10.97 4.33 11.53
CA LEU A 35 11.09 5.79 11.42
C LEU A 35 9.72 6.48 11.41
N SER A 36 8.65 5.75 11.07
CA SER A 36 7.29 6.29 11.07
C SER A 36 6.26 5.27 11.57
N ILE A 37 5.16 5.81 12.10
CA ILE A 37 4.03 5.01 12.58
C ILE A 37 3.31 4.44 11.35
N ASN A 38 3.18 3.11 11.27
CA ASN A 38 2.54 2.41 10.15
C ASN A 38 3.19 2.67 8.77
N GLY A 39 4.40 3.24 8.74
CA GLY A 39 5.00 3.67 7.48
C GLY A 39 4.42 4.97 6.93
N TYR A 40 3.56 5.71 7.65
CA TYR A 40 2.97 6.95 7.16
C TYR A 40 4.04 8.00 6.81
N GLY A 41 3.80 8.72 5.72
CA GLY A 41 4.73 9.68 5.12
C GLY A 41 5.86 8.98 4.38
N LEU A 42 6.54 8.01 5.04
CA LEU A 42 7.66 7.27 4.48
C LEU A 42 7.23 6.42 3.28
N GLN A 43 6.08 5.77 3.35
CA GLN A 43 5.58 4.95 2.26
C GLN A 43 5.14 5.82 1.08
N GLU A 44 4.36 6.86 1.34
CA GLU A 44 3.84 7.74 0.30
C GLU A 44 5.00 8.42 -0.43
N PHE A 45 6.00 8.90 0.32
CA PHE A 45 7.23 9.44 -0.24
C PHE A 45 8.00 8.38 -1.06
N SER A 46 8.22 7.19 -0.50
CA SER A 46 9.00 6.14 -1.17
C SER A 46 8.34 5.68 -2.46
N VAL A 47 7.03 5.42 -2.45
CA VAL A 47 6.29 5.04 -3.66
C VAL A 47 6.33 6.15 -4.70
N THR A 48 6.07 7.40 -4.29
CA THR A 48 6.09 8.56 -5.19
C THR A 48 7.46 8.72 -5.86
N TYR A 49 8.53 8.68 -5.06
CA TYR A 49 9.90 8.84 -5.54
C TYR A 49 10.32 7.67 -6.44
N LEU A 50 10.07 6.43 -6.02
CA LEU A 50 10.49 5.24 -6.76
C LEU A 50 9.77 5.13 -8.11
N LEU A 51 8.47 5.41 -8.17
CA LEU A 51 7.73 5.35 -9.42
C LEU A 51 8.10 6.50 -10.37
N SER A 52 8.24 7.72 -9.85
CA SER A 52 8.61 8.86 -10.70
C SER A 52 10.03 8.77 -11.24
N THR A 53 10.95 8.18 -10.47
CA THR A 53 12.35 8.05 -10.86
C THR A 53 12.61 6.79 -11.67
N PHE A 54 12.07 5.66 -11.22
CA PHE A 54 12.40 4.34 -11.74
C PHE A 54 11.25 3.65 -12.45
N ALA A 55 10.06 4.22 -12.63
CA ALA A 55 9.02 3.61 -13.47
C ALA A 55 8.65 4.49 -14.67
N GLY A 56 9.22 5.70 -14.79
CA GLY A 56 8.88 6.66 -15.84
C GLY A 56 7.49 7.26 -15.69
N ILE A 57 6.89 7.13 -14.50
CA ILE A 57 5.55 7.63 -14.22
C ILE A 57 5.63 9.11 -13.83
N SER A 58 4.67 9.94 -14.22
CA SER A 58 4.71 11.34 -13.81
C SER A 58 4.64 11.48 -12.28
N LEU A 59 5.25 12.54 -11.74
CA LEU A 59 5.23 12.80 -10.29
C LEU A 59 3.80 12.93 -9.72
N PRO A 60 2.85 13.66 -10.36
CA PRO A 60 1.48 13.75 -9.87
C PRO A 60 0.76 12.40 -9.84
N VAL A 61 0.91 11.57 -10.88
CA VAL A 61 0.29 10.25 -10.95
C VAL A 61 0.93 9.28 -9.94
N SER A 62 2.25 9.37 -9.75
CA SER A 62 2.96 8.59 -8.73
C SER A 62 2.46 8.91 -7.32
N ALA A 63 2.29 10.19 -6.99
CA ALA A 63 1.75 10.64 -5.71
C ALA A 63 0.29 10.20 -5.53
N MET A 64 -0.54 10.33 -6.57
CA MET A 64 -1.92 9.89 -6.54
C MET A 64 -2.02 8.38 -6.30
N LEU A 65 -1.21 7.58 -7.00
CA LEU A 65 -1.17 6.14 -6.83
C LEU A 65 -0.70 5.76 -5.42
N ALA A 66 0.28 6.46 -4.85
CA ALA A 66 0.75 6.21 -3.49
C ALA A 66 -0.38 6.37 -2.45
N VAL A 67 -1.15 7.46 -2.55
CA VAL A 67 -2.29 7.72 -1.67
C VAL A 67 -3.41 6.70 -1.89
N LEU A 68 -3.81 6.46 -3.15
CA LEU A 68 -4.87 5.50 -3.47
C LEU A 68 -4.52 4.07 -3.06
N HIS A 69 -3.27 3.66 -3.22
CA HIS A 69 -2.79 2.37 -2.75
C HIS A 69 -3.02 2.22 -1.25
N ARG A 70 -2.76 3.27 -0.46
CA ARG A 70 -3.02 3.23 0.98
C ARG A 70 -4.49 3.18 1.32
N LEU A 71 -5.32 3.99 0.67
CA LEU A 71 -6.76 3.95 0.87
C LEU A 71 -7.34 2.56 0.56
N LEU A 72 -6.88 1.92 -0.52
CA LEU A 72 -7.30 0.57 -0.87
C LEU A 72 -6.93 -0.47 0.19
N MET A 73 -5.68 -0.45 0.67
CA MET A 73 -5.24 -1.41 1.70
C MET A 73 -5.96 -1.20 3.03
N MET A 74 -6.16 0.06 3.42
CA MET A 74 -6.92 0.39 4.62
C MET A 74 -8.39 -0.04 4.49
N ALA A 75 -9.04 0.27 3.36
CA ALA A 75 -10.41 -0.15 3.08
C ALA A 75 -10.57 -1.67 3.08
N ALA A 76 -9.63 -2.40 2.48
CA ALA A 76 -9.63 -3.87 2.48
C ALA A 76 -9.43 -4.46 3.89
N SER A 77 -8.71 -3.78 4.78
CA SER A 77 -8.51 -4.21 6.17
C SER A 77 -9.66 -3.86 7.12
N LEU A 78 -10.49 -2.87 6.76
CA LEU A 78 -11.54 -2.32 7.62
C LEU A 78 -12.56 -3.38 8.11
N PRO A 79 -13.04 -4.33 7.28
CA PRO A 79 -13.91 -5.41 7.77
C PRO A 79 -13.27 -6.26 8.86
N GLY A 80 -11.95 -6.48 8.78
CA GLY A 80 -11.19 -7.17 9.82
C GLY A 80 -11.20 -6.41 11.14
N ALA A 81 -11.06 -5.09 11.11
CA ALA A 81 -11.09 -4.26 12.32
C ALA A 81 -12.45 -4.32 13.04
N LEU A 82 -13.56 -4.44 12.30
CA LEU A 82 -14.90 -4.55 12.88
C LEU A 82 -15.17 -5.92 13.51
N THR A 83 -14.56 -6.98 12.99
CA THR A 83 -14.80 -8.38 13.42
C THR A 83 -13.80 -8.86 14.47
N LEU A 84 -12.64 -8.21 14.59
CA LEU A 84 -11.55 -8.62 15.49
C LEU A 84 -11.96 -8.73 16.97
N PRO A 85 -12.73 -7.80 17.57
CA PRO A 85 -13.12 -7.91 18.99
C PRO A 85 -13.91 -9.20 19.29
N ASP A 86 -14.82 -9.58 18.40
CA ASP A 86 -15.64 -10.79 18.56
C ASP A 86 -14.80 -12.07 18.47
N VAL A 87 -13.82 -12.08 17.55
CA VAL A 87 -12.87 -13.20 17.42
C VAL A 87 -12.04 -13.35 18.69
N LEU A 88 -11.51 -12.24 19.22
CA LEU A 88 -10.72 -12.24 20.45
C LEU A 88 -11.54 -12.71 21.66
N ALA A 89 -12.80 -12.26 21.78
CA ALA A 89 -13.70 -12.67 22.86
C ALA A 89 -14.03 -14.17 22.83
N LYS A 90 -14.10 -14.78 21.64
CA LYS A 90 -14.30 -16.23 21.49
C LYS A 90 -13.04 -17.03 21.83
N MET A 91 -11.86 -16.51 21.47
CA MET A 91 -10.59 -17.15 21.81
C MET A 91 -10.34 -17.18 23.32
N ASP A 92 -10.67 -16.09 24.03
CA ASP A 92 -10.50 -16.00 25.49
C ASP A 92 -11.37 -17.03 26.24
N LYS A 93 -12.63 -17.20 25.80
CA LYS A 93 -13.55 -18.22 26.33
C LYS A 93 -13.16 -19.67 26.01
N SER A 94 -12.21 -19.88 25.10
CA SER A 94 -11.72 -21.21 24.70
C SER A 94 -10.44 -21.63 25.41
N LYS A 95 -9.82 -20.75 26.22
CA LYS A 95 -8.74 -21.15 27.13
C LYS A 95 -9.32 -22.01 28.27
N PRO A 96 -8.68 -23.16 28.62
CA PRO A 96 -9.12 -24.02 29.70
C PRO A 96 -9.02 -23.35 31.08
#